data_AF-A0A3D3L5F3-F1
#
_entry.id   AF-A0A3D3L5F3-F1
#
_cell.length_a   1.000
_cell.length_b   1.000
_cell.length_c   1.000
_cell.angle_alpha   90.00
_cell.angle_beta   90.00
_cell.angle_gamma   90.00
#
_symmetry.space_group_name_H-M   'P 1'
#
loop_
_entity.id
_entity.type
_entity.pdbx_description
1 polymer ?
#
loop_
_entity_poly.entity_id
_entity_poly.type
_entity_poly.pdbx_seq_one_letter_code
_entity_poly.pdbx_strand_id
1 'polypeptide(L)'
;MSERKQKKITKTKKSFYRKYNFELFVLGLLLLGFFLLWERWEIKLIILNFITKAARTSVNLIRDIAVRIGTVISKVETSDLIGITLILIALILIMNRTRLRIIQSHPSLSSCSLCEGGLRQTHRKMKHKLLEILLFCKVKCYS
;
A
#
# COMPACT_ATOMS: atom_id res chain seq x y z
N MET A 1 -29.66 11.96 39.99
CA MET A 1 -29.37 10.59 39.52
C MET A 1 -29.76 10.53 38.04
N SER A 2 -28.82 10.79 37.12
CA SER A 2 -29.11 10.98 35.68
C SER A 2 -28.84 9.69 34.91
N GLU A 3 -29.89 9.14 34.30
CA GLU A 3 -29.86 7.89 33.54
C GLU A 3 -29.00 8.03 32.28
N ARG A 4 -27.83 7.38 32.28
CA ARG A 4 -26.94 7.30 31.11
C ARG A 4 -27.54 6.34 30.07
N LYS A 5 -28.27 6.87 29.08
CA LYS A 5 -28.68 6.11 27.89
C LYS A 5 -27.43 5.66 27.10
N GLN A 6 -27.06 4.39 27.22
CA GLN A 6 -26.00 3.78 26.42
C GLN A 6 -26.39 3.76 24.92
N LYS A 7 -25.57 4.39 24.07
CA LYS A 7 -25.65 4.28 22.62
C LYS A 7 -25.40 2.83 22.20
N LYS A 8 -26.45 2.14 21.74
CA LYS A 8 -26.37 0.78 21.18
C LYS A 8 -25.48 0.80 19.93
N ILE A 9 -24.27 0.28 20.06
CA ILE A 9 -23.35 0.09 18.93
C ILE A 9 -23.95 -1.01 18.05
N THR A 10 -24.51 -0.63 16.90
CA THR A 10 -24.93 -1.58 15.89
C THR A 10 -23.67 -2.32 15.40
N LYS A 11 -23.55 -3.60 15.75
CA LYS A 11 -22.54 -4.49 15.18
C LYS A 11 -22.73 -4.47 13.67
N THR A 12 -21.84 -3.78 12.95
CA THR A 12 -21.72 -3.90 11.51
C THR A 12 -21.63 -5.38 11.20
N LYS A 13 -22.60 -5.93 10.46
CA LYS A 13 -22.56 -7.31 9.95
C LYS A 13 -21.19 -7.49 9.27
N LYS A 14 -20.23 -8.16 9.95
CA LYS A 14 -18.97 -8.57 9.33
C LYS A 14 -19.38 -9.40 8.13
N SER A 15 -19.00 -8.94 6.93
CA SER A 15 -19.40 -9.58 5.68
C SER A 15 -19.03 -11.05 5.74
N PHE A 16 -20.00 -11.91 5.43
CA PHE A 16 -19.81 -13.37 5.39
C PHE A 16 -18.59 -13.73 4.52
N TYR A 17 -18.35 -12.99 3.43
CA TYR A 17 -17.15 -13.10 2.58
C TYR A 17 -15.84 -13.10 3.36
N ARG A 18 -15.65 -12.25 4.39
CA ARG A 18 -14.38 -12.20 5.13
C ARG A 18 -14.11 -13.45 5.98
N LYS A 19 -15.16 -14.20 6.37
CA LYS A 19 -15.01 -15.44 7.15
C LYS A 19 -14.74 -16.65 6.24
N TYR A 20 -15.30 -16.66 5.03
CA TYR A 20 -15.23 -17.78 4.08
C TYR A 20 -14.17 -17.64 2.98
N ASN A 21 -13.45 -16.52 2.90
CA ASN A 21 -12.38 -16.32 1.90
C ASN A 21 -11.33 -17.44 1.90
N PHE A 22 -10.97 -17.97 3.08
CA PHE A 22 -10.01 -19.07 3.17
C PHE A 22 -10.61 -20.39 2.67
N GLU A 23 -11.84 -20.72 3.06
CA GLU A 23 -12.53 -21.93 2.58
C GLU A 23 -12.76 -21.88 1.06
N LEU A 24 -13.19 -20.73 0.50
CA LEU A 24 -13.33 -20.54 -0.95
C LEU A 24 -11.99 -20.67 -1.68
N PHE A 25 -10.90 -20.17 -1.09
CA PHE A 25 -9.56 -20.32 -1.66
C PHE A 25 -9.11 -21.78 -1.67
N VAL A 26 -9.32 -22.51 -0.57
CA VAL A 26 -9.01 -23.94 -0.47
C VAL A 26 -9.86 -24.76 -1.45
N LEU A 27 -11.16 -24.45 -1.58
CA LEU A 27 -12.05 -25.09 -2.55
C LEU A 27 -11.61 -24.81 -3.98
N GLY A 28 -11.19 -23.58 -4.27
CA GLY A 28 -10.64 -23.20 -5.57
C GLY A 28 -9.35 -23.97 -5.89
N LEU A 29 -8.45 -24.13 -4.93
CA LEU A 29 -7.22 -24.91 -5.09
C LEU A 29 -7.50 -26.40 -5.31
N LEU A 30 -8.45 -26.98 -4.58
CA LEU A 30 -8.84 -28.39 -4.74
C LEU A 30 -9.48 -28.65 -6.12
N LEU A 31 -10.38 -27.76 -6.56
CA LEU A 31 -10.98 -27.83 -7.90
C LEU A 31 -9.91 -27.68 -8.99
N LEU A 32 -8.99 -26.72 -8.84
CA LEU A 32 -7.88 -26.51 -9.76
C LEU A 32 -6.97 -27.75 -9.81
N GLY A 33 -6.63 -28.33 -8.65
CA GLY A 33 -5.81 -29.54 -8.55
C GLY A 33 -6.48 -30.78 -9.15
N PHE A 34 -7.79 -30.94 -8.92
CA PHE A 34 -8.57 -32.01 -9.54
C PHE A 34 -8.65 -31.83 -11.06
N PHE A 35 -8.90 -30.60 -11.53
CA PHE A 35 -8.91 -30.26 -12.94
C PHE A 35 -7.56 -30.57 -13.62
N LEU A 36 -6.44 -30.26 -12.95
CA LEU A 36 -5.08 -30.58 -13.40
C LEU A 36 -4.82 -32.10 -13.52
N LEU A 37 -5.44 -32.93 -12.67
CA LEU A 37 -5.30 -34.40 -12.72
C LEU A 37 -6.25 -35.06 -13.72
N TRP A 38 -7.44 -34.49 -13.91
CA TRP A 38 -8.50 -35.04 -14.77
C TRP A 38 -8.21 -34.89 -16.26
N GLU A 39 -7.53 -33.82 -16.66
CA GLU A 39 -7.41 -33.40 -18.05
C GLU A 39 -6.16 -34.04 -18.73
N ARG A 40 -6.35 -34.79 -19.83
CA ARG A 40 -5.30 -35.58 -20.49
C ARG A 40 -4.35 -34.73 -21.35
N TRP A 41 -3.08 -34.70 -20.94
CA TRP A 41 -1.79 -34.57 -21.69
C TRP A 41 -1.58 -33.52 -22.81
N GLU A 42 -2.55 -33.15 -23.65
CA GLU A 42 -2.39 -32.12 -24.70
C GLU A 42 -2.10 -30.71 -24.12
N ILE A 43 -2.60 -30.44 -22.92
CA ILE A 43 -2.46 -29.15 -22.24
C ILE A 43 -1.02 -28.93 -21.73
N LYS A 44 -0.22 -29.99 -21.51
CA LYS A 44 1.15 -29.82 -21.02
C LYS A 44 2.02 -29.05 -22.01
N LEU A 45 1.89 -29.32 -23.30
CA LEU A 45 2.62 -28.60 -24.35
C LEU A 45 2.12 -27.17 -24.51
N ILE A 46 0.80 -26.97 -24.44
CA ILE A 46 0.19 -25.64 -24.54
C ILE A 46 0.59 -24.75 -23.34
N ILE A 47 0.53 -25.28 -22.11
CA ILE A 47 0.96 -24.59 -20.89
C ILE A 47 2.45 -24.28 -20.93
N LEU A 48 3.30 -25.25 -21.30
CA LEU A 48 4.74 -25.04 -21.33
C LEU A 48 5.14 -23.99 -22.38
N ASN A 49 4.50 -24.02 -23.55
CA ASN A 49 4.70 -23.01 -24.58
C ASN A 49 4.20 -21.62 -24.13
N PHE A 50 3.07 -21.56 -23.42
CA PHE A 50 2.54 -20.33 -22.84
C PHE A 50 3.48 -19.76 -21.77
N ILE A 51 3.98 -20.59 -20.85
CA ILE A 51 4.95 -20.19 -19.81
C ILE A 51 6.24 -19.69 -20.45
N THR A 52 6.77 -20.42 -21.44
CA THR A 52 8.01 -20.04 -22.13
C THR A 52 7.84 -18.73 -22.89
N LYS A 53 6.70 -18.53 -23.58
CA LYS A 53 6.36 -17.26 -24.24
C LYS A 53 6.21 -16.13 -23.22
N ALA A 54 5.51 -16.35 -22.12
CA ALA A 54 5.33 -15.35 -21.07
C ALA A 54 6.67 -14.95 -20.45
N ALA A 55 7.54 -15.91 -20.15
CA ALA A 55 8.88 -15.68 -19.64
C ALA A 55 9.77 -14.93 -20.66
N ARG A 56 9.68 -15.28 -21.94
CA ARG A 56 10.44 -14.58 -22.98
C ARG A 56 9.97 -13.15 -23.18
N THR A 57 8.65 -12.93 -23.17
CA THR A 57 8.05 -11.59 -23.26
C THR A 57 8.44 -10.74 -22.06
N SER A 58 8.41 -11.28 -20.85
CA SER A 58 8.82 -10.52 -19.66
C SER A 58 10.30 -10.14 -19.70
N VAL A 59 11.18 -11.06 -20.09
CA VAL A 59 12.62 -10.78 -20.24
C VAL A 59 12.86 -9.73 -21.33
N ASN A 60 12.18 -9.82 -22.47
CA ASN A 60 12.31 -8.84 -23.55
C ASN A 60 11.81 -7.46 -23.13
N LEU A 61 10.68 -7.37 -22.42
CA LEU A 61 10.18 -6.12 -21.87
C LEU A 61 11.17 -5.49 -20.89
N ILE A 62 11.75 -6.28 -19.99
CA ILE A 62 12.76 -5.80 -19.04
C ILE A 62 13.99 -5.28 -19.80
N ARG A 63 14.44 -6.02 -20.83
CA ARG A 63 15.60 -5.63 -21.64
C ARG A 63 15.34 -4.34 -22.42
N ASP A 64 14.17 -4.20 -23.06
CA ASP A 64 13.80 -2.99 -23.80
C ASP A 64 13.69 -1.77 -22.91
N ILE A 65 13.13 -1.94 -21.70
CA ILE A 65 13.11 -0.90 -20.68
C ILE A 65 14.54 -0.54 -20.26
N ALA A 66 15.39 -1.52 -19.99
CA ALA A 66 16.78 -1.30 -19.59
C ALA A 66 17.60 -0.60 -20.68
N VAL A 67 17.44 -0.98 -21.95
CA VAL A 67 18.11 -0.33 -23.09
C VAL A 67 17.60 1.09 -23.28
N ARG A 68 16.28 1.32 -23.16
CA ARG A 68 15.71 2.67 -23.23
C ARG A 68 16.22 3.56 -22.09
N ILE A 69 16.31 3.03 -20.88
CA ILE A 69 16.89 3.75 -19.73
C ILE A 69 18.39 3.99 -19.97
N GLY A 70 19.13 2.98 -20.41
CA GLY A 70 20.56 3.08 -20.70
C GLY A 70 20.89 4.11 -21.79
N THR A 71 20.09 4.17 -22.85
CA THR A 71 20.26 5.18 -23.92
C THR A 71 19.92 6.60 -23.47
N VAL A 72 19.00 6.77 -22.51
CA VAL A 72 18.76 8.06 -21.86
C VAL A 72 19.93 8.41 -20.94
N ILE A 73 20.39 7.46 -20.10
CA ILE A 73 21.52 7.68 -19.19
C ILE A 73 22.82 7.96 -19.94
N SER A 74 23.11 7.28 -21.06
CA SER A 74 24.31 7.55 -21.87
C SER A 74 24.30 8.93 -22.55
N LYS A 75 23.12 9.55 -22.70
CA LYS A 75 22.98 10.93 -23.20
C LYS A 75 23.08 11.96 -22.08
N VAL A 76 22.78 11.56 -20.83
CA VAL A 76 22.93 12.42 -19.66
C VAL A 76 24.37 12.33 -19.18
N GLU A 77 25.06 13.47 -19.05
CA GLU A 77 26.41 13.47 -18.52
C GLU A 77 26.40 12.90 -17.09
N THR A 78 27.45 12.17 -16.73
CA THR A 78 27.54 11.55 -15.38
C THR A 78 27.42 12.61 -14.27
N SER A 79 27.92 13.82 -14.53
CA SER A 79 27.75 15.04 -13.72
C SER A 79 26.28 15.38 -13.45
N ASP A 80 25.42 15.39 -14.48
CA ASP A 80 24.00 15.70 -14.36
C ASP A 80 23.24 14.65 -13.56
N LEU A 81 23.59 13.37 -13.74
CA LEU A 81 23.00 12.27 -12.98
C LEU A 81 23.33 12.39 -11.49
N ILE A 82 24.57 12.76 -11.17
CA ILE A 82 25.02 13.03 -9.80
C ILE A 82 24.28 14.26 -9.25
N GLY A 83 24.12 15.31 -10.04
CA GLY A 83 23.36 16.52 -9.68
C GLY A 83 21.90 16.21 -9.32
N ILE A 84 21.20 15.47 -10.18
CA ILE A 84 19.81 15.02 -9.94
C ILE A 84 19.73 14.17 -8.66
N THR A 85 20.69 13.26 -8.47
CA THR A 85 20.75 12.42 -7.27
C THR A 85 20.91 13.26 -6.01
N LEU A 86 21.80 14.24 -6.01
CA LEU A 86 22.01 15.15 -4.88
C LEU A 86 20.77 16.00 -4.58
N ILE A 87 20.09 16.51 -5.61
CA ILE A 87 18.82 17.25 -5.45
C ILE A 87 17.75 16.35 -4.83
N LEU A 88 17.64 15.10 -5.29
CA LEU A 88 16.66 14.15 -4.78
C LEU A 88 16.94 13.79 -3.31
N ILE A 89 18.20 13.58 -2.94
CA ILE A 89 18.62 13.39 -1.54
C ILE A 89 18.28 14.63 -0.70
N ALA A 90 18.56 15.84 -1.19
CA ALA A 90 18.24 17.07 -0.50
C ALA A 90 16.73 17.22 -0.24
N LEU A 91 15.88 16.90 -1.22
CA LEU A 91 14.43 16.89 -1.05
C LEU A 91 13.97 15.90 0.02
N ILE A 92 14.51 14.68 0.02
CA ILE A 92 14.21 13.68 1.05
C ILE A 92 14.60 14.19 2.44
N LEU A 93 15.78 14.80 2.58
CA LEU A 93 16.24 15.38 3.84
C LEU A 93 15.33 16.53 4.31
N ILE A 94 14.91 17.41 3.41
CA ILE A 94 13.98 18.51 3.71
C ILE A 94 12.63 17.97 4.19
N MET A 95 12.07 16.96 3.50
CA MET A 95 10.84 16.30 3.91
C MET A 95 10.98 15.65 5.28
N ASN A 96 12.08 14.94 5.52
CA ASN A 96 12.39 14.28 6.79
C ASN A 96 12.48 15.29 7.95
N ARG A 97 13.15 16.42 7.72
CA ARG A 97 13.25 17.52 8.68
C ARG A 97 11.89 18.17 8.96
N THR A 98 11.09 18.37 7.93
CA THR A 98 9.74 18.92 8.05
C THR A 98 8.84 17.98 8.86
N ARG A 99 8.94 16.67 8.63
CA ARG A 99 8.25 15.64 9.43
C ARG A 99 8.61 15.75 10.91
N LEU A 100 9.91 15.84 11.23
CA LEU A 100 10.37 15.98 12.61
C LEU A 100 9.84 17.26 13.27
N ARG A 101 9.87 18.40 12.55
CA ARG A 101 9.32 19.66 13.05
C ARG A 101 7.83 19.54 13.37
N ILE A 102 7.04 18.98 12.47
CA ILE A 102 5.58 18.79 12.68
C ILE A 102 5.33 17.91 13.91
N ILE A 103 6.08 16.82 14.08
CA ILE A 103 5.94 15.94 15.25
C ILE A 103 6.28 16.67 16.55
N GLN A 104 7.37 17.45 16.58
CA GLN A 104 7.80 18.19 17.77
C GLN A 104 6.87 19.36 18.10
N SER A 105 6.29 20.02 17.09
CA SER A 105 5.37 21.14 17.28
C SER A 105 3.95 20.72 17.67
N HIS A 106 3.59 19.44 17.56
CA HIS A 106 2.30 18.94 18.05
C HIS A 106 2.43 18.53 19.53
N PRO A 107 1.81 19.28 20.46
CA PRO A 107 1.81 18.89 21.86
C PRO A 107 1.07 17.55 22.03
N SER A 108 1.63 16.66 22.85
CA SER A 108 0.98 15.41 23.24
C SER A 108 -0.18 15.73 24.19
N LEU A 109 -1.34 16.09 23.64
CA LEU A 109 -2.54 16.28 24.45
C LEU A 109 -3.01 14.92 24.98
N SER A 110 -2.96 14.76 26.30
CA SER A 110 -3.52 13.60 27.01
C SER A 110 -5.02 13.76 27.29
N SER A 111 -5.52 15.00 27.31
CA SER A 111 -6.90 15.37 27.59
C SER A 111 -7.39 16.50 26.66
N CYS A 112 -8.71 16.59 26.49
CA CYS A 112 -9.31 17.65 25.67
C CYS A 112 -9.34 18.98 26.44
N SER A 113 -8.78 20.05 25.85
CA SER A 113 -8.71 21.38 26.47
C SER A 113 -10.06 22.08 26.63
N LEU A 114 -11.13 21.57 26.00
CA LEU A 114 -12.47 22.14 26.09
C LEU A 114 -13.38 21.46 27.13
N CYS A 115 -13.12 20.20 27.48
CA CYS A 115 -14.06 19.43 28.31
C CYS A 115 -13.41 18.46 29.30
N GLU A 116 -12.07 18.44 29.41
CA GLU A 116 -11.27 17.56 30.27
C GLU A 116 -11.54 16.05 30.14
N GLY A 117 -12.45 15.65 29.24
CA GLY A 117 -12.80 14.28 28.95
C GLY A 117 -11.75 13.54 28.12
N GLY A 118 -11.86 12.21 28.10
CA GLY A 118 -11.01 11.35 27.29
C GLY A 118 -11.18 11.60 25.78
N LEU A 119 -10.06 11.75 25.08
CA LEU A 119 -10.00 11.97 23.63
C LEU A 119 -10.65 10.82 22.86
N ARG A 120 -11.59 11.13 21.95
CA ARG A 120 -12.21 10.12 21.09
C ARG A 120 -11.65 10.22 19.68
N GLN A 121 -11.30 9.06 19.11
CA GLN A 121 -10.85 9.03 17.72
C GLN A 121 -12.00 9.43 16.78
N THR A 122 -11.76 10.41 15.92
CA THR A 122 -12.72 10.87 14.91
C THR A 122 -12.41 10.31 13.53
N HIS A 123 -13.43 10.29 12.66
CA HIS A 123 -13.27 9.80 11.29
C HIS A 123 -12.34 10.73 10.48
N ARG A 124 -11.36 10.13 9.78
CA ARG A 124 -10.36 10.86 9.00
C ARG A 124 -11.00 11.58 7.82
N LYS A 125 -10.68 12.86 7.63
CA LYS A 125 -11.00 13.60 6.40
C LYS A 125 -9.94 13.33 5.31
N MET A 126 -10.34 13.42 4.03
CA MET A 126 -9.46 13.14 2.87
C MET A 126 -8.16 13.94 2.88
N LYS A 127 -8.19 15.18 3.38
CA LYS A 127 -7.01 16.04 3.54
C LYS A 127 -5.92 15.40 4.41
N HIS A 128 -6.29 14.66 5.45
CA HIS A 128 -5.33 13.97 6.32
C HIS A 128 -4.74 12.71 5.66
N LYS A 129 -5.47 12.08 4.72
CA LYS A 129 -4.97 10.93 3.96
C LYS A 129 -3.92 11.36 2.94
N LEU A 130 -4.13 12.51 2.29
CA LEU A 130 -3.11 13.15 1.44
C LEU A 130 -1.85 13.51 2.24
N LEU A 131 -2.02 14.07 3.43
CA LEU A 131 -0.91 14.41 4.30
C LEU A 131 -0.13 13.17 4.79
N GLU A 132 -0.83 12.07 5.06
CA GLU A 132 -0.21 10.78 5.44
C GLU A 132 0.67 10.21 4.32
N ILE A 133 0.22 10.30 3.07
CA ILE A 133 1.01 9.88 1.89
C ILE A 133 2.21 10.81 1.69
N LEU A 134 1.98 12.12 1.74
CA LEU A 134 3.03 13.11 1.47
C LEU A 134 4.15 13.08 2.52
N LEU A 135 3.80 12.90 3.81
CA LEU A 135 4.78 12.87 4.90
C LEU A 135 5.24 11.47 5.28
N PHE A 136 4.74 10.42 4.62
CA PHE A 136 4.94 9.01 4.99
C PHE A 136 4.69 8.77 6.51
N CYS A 137 3.69 9.43 7.08
CA CYS A 137 3.46 9.44 8.53
C CYS A 137 2.00 9.21 8.88
N LYS A 138 1.73 8.26 9.79
CA LYS A 138 0.38 7.89 10.18
C LYS A 138 -0.22 8.91 11.15
N VAL A 139 -0.90 9.91 10.59
CA VAL A 139 -1.59 10.93 11.39
C VAL A 139 -2.87 10.33 12.01
N LYS A 140 -2.96 10.35 13.34
CA LYS A 140 -4.19 9.98 14.07
C LYS A 140 -4.87 11.27 14.53
N CYS A 141 -6.14 11.45 14.17
CA CYS A 141 -6.93 12.60 14.59
C CYS A 141 -7.77 12.21 15.82
N TYR A 142 -7.65 13.03 16.86
CA TYR A 142 -8.41 12.95 18.09
C TYR A 142 -9.18 14.25 18.25
N SER A 143 -10.41 14.18 18.75
CA SER A 143 -11.25 15.34 19.08
C SER A 143 -11.96 15.12 20.40
#